data_AF-A0A961JWM8-F1
#
_entry.id   AF-A0A961JWM8-F1
#
_cell.length_a   1.000
_cell.length_b   1.000
_cell.length_c   1.000
_cell.angle_alpha   90.00
_cell.angle_beta   90.00
_cell.angle_gamma   90.00
#
_symmetry.space_group_name_H-M   'P 1'
#
loop_
_entity.id
_entity.type
_entity.pdbx_description
1 polymer ?
#
loop_
_entity_poly.entity_id
_entity_poly.type
_entity_poly.pdbx_seq_one_letter_code
_entity_poly.pdbx_strand_id
1 'polypeptide(L)' 'MELSAADCRTIFLDWLLGAPEGAGAPEIRALLARHADEAPGHPMTAVLHEGLAGLSKTPRRRGGARGRRGESS' A
#
# COMPACT_ATOMS: atom_id res chain seq x y z
N MET A 1 3.30 -14.11 -22.08
CA MET A 1 3.52 -12.77 -21.52
C MET A 1 3.74 -12.97 -20.03
N GLU A 2 5.00 -13.06 -19.63
CA GLU A 2 5.39 -13.38 -18.25
C GLU A 2 5.27 -12.10 -17.41
N LEU A 3 4.45 -12.12 -16.35
CA LEU A 3 4.39 -11.01 -15.40
C LEU A 3 5.72 -10.97 -14.63
N SER A 4 6.58 -10.01 -14.96
CA SER A 4 7.85 -9.79 -14.26
C SER A 4 7.61 -9.19 -12.87
N ALA A 5 8.59 -9.30 -11.98
CA ALA A 5 8.62 -8.53 -10.73
C ALA A 5 8.51 -7.01 -10.99
N ALA A 6 9.03 -6.54 -12.12
CA ALA A 6 8.91 -5.14 -12.54
C ALA A 6 7.45 -4.74 -12.86
N ASP A 7 6.71 -5.59 -13.57
CA ASP A 7 5.29 -5.35 -13.86
C ASP A 7 4.45 -5.37 -12.59
N CYS A 8 4.71 -6.33 -11.69
CA CYS A 8 4.06 -6.39 -10.39
C CYS A 8 4.28 -5.11 -9.58
N ARG A 9 5.51 -4.56 -9.63
CA ARG A 9 5.84 -3.29 -8.97
C ARG A 9 5.07 -2.11 -9.56
N THR A 10 4.93 -2.06 -10.89
CA THR A 10 4.15 -1.03 -11.56
C THR A 10 2.67 -1.09 -11.17
N ILE A 11 2.06 -2.28 -11.18
CA ILE A 11 0.67 -2.50 -10.75
C ILE A 11 0.48 -2.09 -9.29
N PHE A 12 1.41 -2.45 -8.42
CA PHE A 12 1.38 -2.07 -7.01
C PHE A 12 1.48 -0.55 -6.80
N LEU A 13 2.33 0.13 -7.57
CA LEU A 13 2.47 1.58 -7.51
C LEU A 13 1.22 2.30 -8.04
N ASP A 14 0.63 1.81 -9.13
CA ASP A 14 -0.66 2.32 -9.65
C ASP A 14 -1.76 2.24 -8.58
N TRP A 15 -1.87 1.08 -7.92
CA TRP A 15 -2.78 0.91 -6.79
C TRP A 15 -2.47 1.89 -5.64
N LEU A 16 -1.21 2.04 -5.24
CA LEU A 16 -0.81 2.98 -4.19
C LEU A 16 -1.18 4.44 -4.52
N LEU A 17 -1.07 4.83 -5.80
CA LEU A 17 -1.41 6.18 -6.26
C LEU A 17 -2.92 6.44 -6.22
N GLY A 18 -3.74 5.42 -6.47
CA GLY A 18 -5.20 5.48 -6.37
C GLY A 18 -5.78 5.18 -4.99
N ALA A 19 -4.95 4.75 -4.03
CA ALA A 19 -5.41 4.27 -2.74
C ALA A 19 -5.95 5.42 -1.85
N PRO A 20 -7.05 5.19 -1.10
CA PRO A 20 -7.66 6.22 -0.27
C PRO A 20 -6.74 6.66 0.87
N GLU A 21 -6.96 7.88 1.37
CA GLU A 21 -6.19 8.42 2.50
C GLU A 21 -6.36 7.53 3.75
N GLY A 22 -5.31 6.78 4.10
CA GLY A 22 -5.35 5.77 5.17
C GLY A 22 -5.00 4.36 4.72
N ALA A 23 -5.01 4.10 3.40
CA ALA A 23 -4.40 2.92 2.83
C ALA A 23 -2.90 2.89 3.11
N GLY A 24 -2.39 1.72 3.48
CA GLY A 24 -1.01 1.55 3.92
C GLY A 24 -0.76 0.13 4.40
N ALA A 25 -0.04 -0.01 5.52
CA ALA A 25 0.29 -1.32 6.09
C ALA A 25 -0.89 -2.31 6.26
N PRO A 26 -2.10 -1.90 6.75
CA PRO A 26 -3.21 -2.84 6.89
C PRO A 26 -3.72 -3.40 5.55
N GLU A 27 -3.89 -2.55 4.53
CA GLU A 27 -4.36 -3.01 3.21
C GLU A 27 -3.34 -3.89 2.50
N ILE A 28 -2.05 -3.56 2.60
CA ILE A 28 -1.00 -4.40 2.04
C ILE A 28 -0.95 -5.77 2.71
N ARG A 29 -1.21 -5.84 4.02
CA ARG A 29 -1.33 -7.13 4.73
C ARG A 29 -2.55 -7.93 4.29
N ALA A 30 -3.68 -7.28 4.01
CA ALA A 30 -4.87 -7.93 3.47
C ALA A 30 -4.60 -8.50 2.06
N LEU A 31 -3.90 -7.74 1.21
CA LEU A 31 -3.46 -8.21 -0.11
C LEU A 31 -2.49 -9.40 0.01
N LEU A 32 -1.51 -9.33 0.92
CA LEU A 32 -0.58 -10.44 1.18
C LEU A 32 -1.31 -11.72 1.59
N ALA A 33 -2.31 -11.63 2.47
CA ALA A 33 -3.08 -12.79 2.92
C ALA A 33 -3.85 -13.45 1.76
N ARG A 34 -4.43 -12.65 0.87
CA ARG A 34 -5.13 -13.15 -0.34
C ARG A 34 -4.17 -13.85 -1.30
N HIS A 35 -3.03 -13.23 -1.60
CA HIS A 35 -2.06 -13.79 -2.54
C HIS A 35 -1.29 -14.99 -1.97
N ALA A 36 -1.09 -15.05 -0.66
CA ALA A 36 -0.46 -16.20 0.00
C ALA A 36 -1.33 -17.46 -0.07
N ASP A 37 -2.66 -17.32 -0.06
CA ASP A 37 -3.61 -18.44 -0.19
C ASP A 37 -3.71 -18.93 -1.64
N GLU A 38 -3.76 -18.01 -2.61
CA GLU A 38 -3.87 -18.36 -4.03
C GLU A 38 -2.56 -18.87 -4.65
N ALA A 39 -1.41 -18.26 -4.31
CA ALA A 39 -0.14 -18.56 -4.97
C ALA A 39 1.07 -18.17 -4.09
N PRO A 40 1.61 -19.10 -3.28
CA PRO A 40 2.71 -18.83 -2.34
C PRO A 40 4.03 -18.41 -3.01
N GLY A 41 4.16 -18.54 -4.33
CA GLY A 41 5.33 -18.13 -5.12
C GLY A 41 5.09 -16.94 -6.06
N HIS A 42 3.98 -16.22 -5.94
CA HIS A 42 3.64 -15.14 -6.87
C HIS A 42 4.59 -13.93 -6.72
N PRO A 43 5.11 -13.34 -7.82
CA PRO A 43 6.02 -12.18 -7.76
C PRO A 43 5.42 -10.96 -7.06
N MET A 44 4.09 -10.82 -7.05
CA MET A 44 3.37 -9.76 -6.29
C MET A 44 3.60 -9.87 -4.79
N THR A 45 3.75 -11.09 -4.24
CA THR A 45 3.95 -11.30 -2.80
C THR A 45 5.28 -10.66 -2.36
N ALA A 46 6.34 -10.78 -3.16
CA ALA A 46 7.62 -10.13 -2.91
C ALA A 46 7.50 -8.59 -2.94
N VAL A 47 6.79 -8.05 -3.94
CA VAL A 47 6.55 -6.60 -4.08
C VAL A 47 5.78 -6.04 -2.88
N LEU A 48 4.74 -6.74 -2.41
CA LEU A 48 3.95 -6.33 -1.26
C LEU A 48 4.77 -6.36 0.04
N HIS A 49 5.63 -7.36 0.22
CA HIS A 49 6.57 -7.41 1.35
C HIS A 49 7.55 -6.23 1.34
N GLU A 50 8.14 -5.92 0.17
CA GLU A 50 9.02 -4.75 0.02
C GLU A 50 8.26 -3.44 0.29
N GLY A 51 7.04 -3.30 -0.24
CA GLY A 51 6.18 -2.15 0.00
C GLY A 51 5.85 -1.94 1.48
N LEU A 52 5.57 -3.03 2.20
CA LEU A 52 5.32 -3.01 3.65
C LEU A 52 6.57 -2.57 4.42
N ALA A 53 7.75 -3.08 4.06
CA ALA A 53 9.02 -2.68 4.67
C ALA A 53 9.36 -1.21 4.42
N GLY A 54 9.06 -0.70 3.22
CA GLY A 54 9.22 0.71 2.86
C GLY A 54 8.31 1.64 3.66
N LEU A 55 7.05 1.25 3.88
CA LEU A 55 6.11 2.01 4.71
C LEU A 55 6.53 2.07 6.19
N SER A 56 7.12 1.00 6.73
CA SER A 56 7.67 0.99 8.09
C SER A 56 8.87 1.93 8.28
N LYS A 57 9.61 2.26 7.21
CA LYS A 57 10.74 3.20 7.26
C LYS A 57 10.31 4.67 7.17
N THR A 58 9.09 4.96 6.71
CA THR A 58 8.56 6.31 6.74
C THR A 58 8.02 6.61 8.14
N PRO A 59 8.56 7.60 8.88
CA PRO A 59 7.91 8.08 10.08
C PRO A 59 6.54 8.62 9.67
N ARG A 60 5.47 7.96 10.13
CA ARG A 60 4.07 8.32 9.85
C ARG A 60 3.75 9.69 10.43
N ARG A 61 4.18 10.76 9.75
CA ARG A 61 3.70 12.12 10.00
C ARG A 61 2.52 12.39 9.08
N ARG A 62 1.33 12.16 9.61
CA ARG A 62 0.18 13.00 9.27
C ARG A 62 -0.65 13.27 10.51
N GLY A 63 0.03 13.78 11.54
CA GLY A 63 -0.61 14.74 12.41
C GLY A 63 -0.79 16.04 11.63
N GLY A 64 -2.04 16.52 11.54
CA GLY A 64 -2.36 17.89 11.17
C GLY A 64 -2.60 18.15 9.68
N ALA A 65 -3.79 17.80 9.18
CA ALA A 65 -4.38 18.55 8.08
C ALA A 65 -5.87 18.75 8.35
N ARG A 66 -6.18 19.95 8.87
CA ARG A 66 -7.51 20.62 8.89
C ARG A 66 -8.41 20.36 10.10
N GLY A 67 -7.87 20.51 11.30
CA GLY A 67 -8.56 21.28 12.34
C GLY A 67 -8.48 22.76 11.97
N ARG A 68 -9.52 23.29 11.29
CA ARG A 68 -9.95 24.71 11.28
C ARG A 68 -10.95 25.01 10.16
N ARG A 69 -12.24 24.87 10.47
CA ARG A 69 -13.29 25.90 10.39
C ARG A 69 -14.24 25.53 11.54
N GLY A 70 -14.15 26.14 12.71
CA GLY A 70 -14.32 27.58 12.91
C GLY A 70 -15.81 27.91 12.71
N GLU A 71 -16.58 27.61 13.75
CA GLU A 71 -17.74 28.34 14.28
C GLU A 71 -18.35 29.52 13.48
N SER A 72 -19.68 29.62 13.59
CA SER A 72 -20.47 30.87 13.65
C SER A 72 -20.67 31.70 12.37
N SER A 73 -21.80 31.51 11.68
CA SER A 73 -22.98 32.40 11.74
C SER A 73 -24.04 32.00 10.71
#